data_AF-A0A8C1UUF5-F1
#
_entry.id   AF-A0A8C1UUF5-F1
#
_cell.length_a   1.000
_cell.length_b   1.000
_cell.length_c   1.000
_cell.angle_alpha   90.00
_cell.angle_beta   90.00
_cell.angle_gamma   90.00
#
_symmetry.space_group_name_H-M   'P 1'
#
loop_
_entity.id
_entity.type
_entity.pdbx_description
1 polymer ?
#
loop_
_entity_poly.entity_id
_entity_poly.type
_entity_poly.pdbx_seq_one_letter_code
_entity_poly.pdbx_strand_id
1 'polypeptide(L)'
;YVGISGVDVTQVFCSSGENVLLPCNNALSGCTSTTWNYIYNRPSETVELIVGGIKKIYTETHERLSLDSDCSLNIKKVTKEDRGFYTCRQYVNGQLQGTDAQVFLHVLHVSSSSSQSEIRSGSSVTLSCQLYYDLVSCVSLVRYEGLELIWVNQAGVNLQTDSRFQISFSSEQCLSSLTTTLLNEDHNREWRCQVKHRNQLKTSATYTVKYQSK
;
A
#
# COMPACT_ATOMS: atom_id res chain seq x y z
N TYR A 1 -20.46 -2.50 16.62
CA TYR A 1 -20.95 -2.52 15.24
C TYR A 1 -21.77 -1.27 15.00
N VAL A 2 -21.12 -0.21 14.51
CA VAL A 2 -21.83 0.92 13.90
C VAL A 2 -21.88 0.59 12.43
N GLY A 3 -23.08 0.33 11.92
CA GLY A 3 -23.29 0.11 10.48
C GLY A 3 -22.87 1.38 9.73
N ILE A 4 -21.80 1.26 8.94
CA ILE A 4 -21.41 2.30 7.98
C ILE A 4 -22.44 2.20 6.86
N SER A 5 -23.37 3.14 6.86
CA SER A 5 -24.43 3.25 5.87
C SER A 5 -23.83 3.56 4.50
N GLY A 6 -24.02 2.65 3.53
CA GLY A 6 -24.27 2.96 2.11
C GLY A 6 -23.20 3.66 1.27
N VAL A 7 -22.02 4.01 1.80
CA VAL A 7 -20.92 4.58 1.00
C VAL A 7 -19.91 3.48 0.68
N ASP A 8 -19.72 3.19 -0.60
CA ASP A 8 -18.70 2.25 -1.06
C ASP A 8 -17.31 2.83 -0.80
N VAL A 9 -16.51 2.16 0.02
CA VAL A 9 -15.17 2.62 0.38
C VAL A 9 -14.15 2.02 -0.57
N THR A 10 -13.43 2.89 -1.29
CA THR A 10 -12.45 2.44 -2.29
C THR A 10 -11.19 1.90 -1.61
N GLN A 11 -10.77 0.70 -2.00
CA GLN A 11 -9.53 0.08 -1.53
C GLN A 11 -8.43 0.31 -2.57
N VAL A 12 -7.38 1.04 -2.20
CA VAL A 12 -6.21 1.30 -3.04
C VAL A 12 -5.00 0.59 -2.44
N PHE A 13 -4.23 -0.11 -3.28
CA PHE A 13 -3.03 -0.83 -2.88
C PHE A 13 -1.84 -0.26 -3.66
N CYS A 14 -0.76 0.09 -2.97
CA CYS A 14 0.44 0.65 -3.56
C CYS A 14 1.69 0.00 -2.95
N SER A 15 2.77 -0.14 -3.72
CA SER A 15 4.06 -0.57 -3.17
C SER A 15 4.87 0.62 -2.68
N SER A 16 5.55 0.46 -1.55
CA SER A 16 6.43 1.49 -0.99
C SER A 16 7.50 1.89 -2.03
N GLY A 17 7.66 3.19 -2.23
CA GLY A 17 8.55 3.80 -3.22
C GLY A 17 7.84 4.21 -4.52
N GLU A 18 6.66 3.66 -4.82
CA GLU A 18 5.87 4.01 -6.01
C GLU A 18 5.04 5.29 -5.79
N ASN A 19 4.40 5.78 -6.85
CA ASN A 19 3.41 6.84 -6.77
C ASN A 19 2.01 6.23 -6.77
N VAL A 20 1.07 6.84 -6.07
CA VAL A 20 -0.33 6.39 -6.02
C VAL A 20 -1.30 7.52 -6.32
N LEU A 21 -2.39 7.18 -6.99
CA LEU A 21 -3.54 8.05 -7.22
C LEU A 21 -4.72 7.57 -6.40
N LEU A 22 -5.22 8.42 -5.50
CA LEU A 22 -6.43 8.16 -4.72
C LEU A 22 -7.63 8.83 -5.40
N PRO A 23 -8.63 8.06 -5.84
CA PRO A 23 -9.71 8.60 -6.65
C PRO A 23 -10.67 9.49 -5.84
N CYS A 24 -11.07 10.62 -6.41
CA CYS A 24 -12.15 11.44 -5.90
C CYS A 24 -13.42 11.27 -6.74
N ASN A 25 -14.17 10.19 -6.51
CA ASN A 25 -15.31 9.80 -7.36
C ASN A 25 -16.51 10.78 -7.32
N ASN A 26 -16.52 11.73 -6.39
CA ASN A 26 -17.55 12.77 -6.28
C ASN A 26 -17.06 14.15 -6.73
N ALA A 27 -15.90 14.25 -7.37
CA ALA A 27 -15.28 15.52 -7.75
C ALA A 27 -16.15 16.38 -8.68
N LEU A 28 -16.10 17.70 -8.46
CA LEU A 28 -16.65 18.69 -9.38
C LEU A 28 -15.54 19.25 -10.28
N SER A 29 -15.92 19.79 -11.44
CA SER A 29 -14.97 20.35 -12.40
C SER A 29 -14.09 21.44 -11.79
N GLY A 30 -12.78 21.37 -12.04
CA GLY A 30 -11.82 22.43 -11.68
C GLY A 30 -11.26 22.34 -10.25
N CYS A 31 -11.68 21.35 -9.45
CA CYS A 31 -11.12 21.03 -8.13
C CYS A 31 -11.19 22.12 -7.06
N THR A 32 -11.72 23.31 -7.36
CA THR A 32 -11.81 24.45 -6.43
C THR A 32 -12.76 24.18 -5.26
N SER A 33 -13.65 23.21 -5.38
CA SER A 33 -14.51 22.71 -4.30
C SER A 33 -13.90 21.57 -3.51
N THR A 34 -12.78 21.00 -3.96
CA THR A 34 -12.23 19.74 -3.45
C THR A 34 -11.36 19.95 -2.22
N THR A 35 -11.67 19.21 -1.17
CA THR A 35 -10.86 19.12 0.05
C THR A 35 -10.46 17.66 0.29
N TRP A 36 -9.17 17.39 0.38
CA TRP A 36 -8.64 16.08 0.78
C TRP A 36 -8.20 16.12 2.23
N ASN A 37 -8.69 15.16 3.01
CA ASN A 37 -8.30 14.98 4.39
C ASN A 37 -7.64 13.62 4.59
N TYR A 38 -6.70 13.58 5.51
CA TYR A 38 -6.13 12.36 6.05
C TYR A 38 -6.54 12.22 7.52
N ILE A 39 -7.01 11.05 7.92
CA ILE A 39 -7.59 10.82 9.24
C ILE A 39 -6.68 9.85 10.02
N TYR A 40 -5.94 10.35 11.01
CA TYR A 40 -5.13 9.51 11.90
C TYR A 40 -5.98 8.82 12.97
N ASN A 41 -5.59 7.59 13.32
CA ASN A 41 -6.18 6.86 14.43
C ASN A 41 -5.72 7.38 15.80
N ARG A 42 -6.60 8.17 16.43
CA ARG A 42 -6.63 8.67 17.81
C ARG A 42 -5.55 9.67 18.27
N PRO A 43 -5.95 10.83 18.84
CA PRO A 43 -7.32 11.34 18.95
C PRO A 43 -7.74 12.05 17.66
N SER A 44 -8.38 11.34 16.72
CA SER A 44 -9.09 11.84 15.52
C SER A 44 -8.56 13.14 14.90
N GLU A 45 -7.24 13.26 14.73
CA GLU A 45 -6.66 14.42 14.08
C GLU A 45 -6.91 14.28 12.59
N THR A 46 -7.81 15.12 12.09
CA THR A 46 -8.04 15.28 10.66
C THR A 46 -7.01 16.27 10.16
N VAL A 47 -6.12 15.81 9.29
CA VAL A 47 -5.14 16.64 8.61
C VAL A 47 -5.70 17.02 7.26
N GLU A 48 -5.96 18.32 7.07
CA GLU A 48 -6.32 18.86 5.75
C GLU A 48 -5.07 18.87 4.86
N LEU A 49 -5.06 18.01 3.83
CA LEU A 49 -3.96 17.95 2.87
C LEU A 49 -4.13 19.00 1.77
N ILE A 50 -5.37 19.15 1.30
CA ILE A 50 -5.76 20.06 0.22
C ILE A 50 -7.10 20.67 0.62
N VAL A 51 -7.25 21.98 0.47
CA VAL A 51 -8.50 22.70 0.74
C VAL A 51 -8.84 23.58 -0.46
N GLY A 52 -10.02 23.38 -1.04
CA GLY A 52 -10.47 24.12 -2.21
C GLY A 52 -9.53 23.99 -3.41
N GLY A 53 -8.97 22.80 -3.62
CA GLY A 53 -7.98 22.53 -4.68
C GLY A 53 -6.57 23.05 -4.38
N ILE A 54 -6.39 23.77 -3.27
CA ILE A 54 -5.10 24.35 -2.88
C ILE A 54 -4.46 23.45 -1.83
N LYS A 55 -3.27 22.97 -2.17
CA LYS A 55 -2.43 22.19 -1.26
C LYS A 55 -2.08 22.99 -0.02
N LYS A 56 -2.32 22.40 1.15
CA LYS A 56 -1.86 22.96 2.41
C LYS A 56 -0.37 22.66 2.60
N ILE A 57 0.35 23.62 3.15
CA ILE A 57 1.78 23.49 3.42
C ILE A 57 1.94 23.05 4.87
N TYR A 58 2.11 21.75 5.06
CA TYR A 58 2.46 21.14 6.34
C TYR A 58 3.62 20.16 6.10
N THR A 59 4.73 20.31 6.83
CA THR A 59 5.90 19.39 6.92
C THR A 59 6.52 18.92 5.59
N GLU A 60 7.46 17.97 5.58
CA GLU A 60 8.10 17.43 4.34
C GLU A 60 7.14 16.66 3.42
N THR A 61 5.99 16.20 3.93
CA THR A 61 5.01 15.44 3.15
C THR A 61 4.33 16.29 2.10
N HIS A 62 4.32 17.62 2.24
CA HIS A 62 3.71 18.50 1.25
C HIS A 62 4.30 18.23 -0.13
N GLU A 63 5.60 18.35 -0.39
CA GLU A 63 6.19 18.30 -1.75
C GLU A 63 5.76 17.08 -2.60
N ARG A 64 5.42 15.96 -1.96
CA ARG A 64 4.98 14.72 -2.63
C ARG A 64 3.52 14.73 -3.10
N LEU A 65 2.69 15.63 -2.59
CA LEU A 65 1.25 15.70 -2.88
C LEU A 65 0.92 16.63 -4.05
N SER A 66 -0.01 16.21 -4.90
CA SER A 66 -0.61 17.03 -5.96
C SER A 66 -2.03 16.54 -6.29
N LEU A 67 -2.81 17.37 -6.98
CA LEU A 67 -4.05 16.92 -7.63
C LEU A 67 -3.80 16.58 -9.10
N ASP A 68 -4.50 15.56 -9.58
CA ASP A 68 -4.69 15.33 -11.01
C ASP A 68 -5.91 16.13 -11.52
N SER A 69 -6.13 16.13 -12.83
CA SER A 69 -7.19 16.88 -13.53
C SER A 69 -8.61 16.50 -13.12
N ASP A 70 -8.81 15.29 -12.60
CA ASP A 70 -10.07 14.77 -12.05
C ASP A 70 -10.19 14.99 -10.52
N CYS A 71 -9.28 15.76 -9.93
CA CYS A 71 -9.20 16.05 -8.51
C CYS A 71 -8.82 14.85 -7.62
N SER A 72 -8.35 13.76 -8.23
CA SER A 72 -7.75 12.65 -7.52
C SER A 72 -6.43 13.07 -6.86
N LEU A 73 -6.17 12.58 -5.65
CA LEU A 73 -4.96 12.92 -4.89
C LEU A 73 -3.80 12.03 -5.33
N ASN A 74 -2.76 12.64 -5.89
CA ASN A 74 -1.51 11.97 -6.21
C ASN A 74 -0.52 12.11 -5.05
N ILE A 75 0.02 10.99 -4.59
CA ILE A 75 1.07 10.92 -3.56
C ILE A 75 2.30 10.27 -4.18
N LYS A 76 3.39 11.04 -4.31
CA LYS A 76 4.66 10.54 -4.84
C LYS A 76 5.48 9.81 -3.79
N LYS A 77 6.26 8.81 -4.21
CA LYS A 77 7.21 8.06 -3.36
C LYS A 77 6.57 7.63 -2.03
N VAL A 78 5.50 6.84 -2.14
CA VAL A 78 4.71 6.35 -1.01
C VAL A 78 5.60 5.62 -0.02
N THR A 79 5.38 5.85 1.27
CA THR A 79 6.02 5.13 2.37
C THR A 79 4.98 4.35 3.15
N LYS A 80 5.42 3.40 3.98
CA LYS A 80 4.51 2.66 4.87
C LYS A 80 3.67 3.57 5.79
N GLU A 81 4.13 4.78 6.10
CA GLU A 81 3.40 5.72 6.97
C GLU A 81 2.32 6.53 6.23
N ASP A 82 2.27 6.46 4.90
CA ASP A 82 1.18 7.01 4.10
C ASP A 82 -0.05 6.06 4.07
N ARG A 83 0.04 4.86 4.66
CA ARG A 83 -1.14 4.00 4.83
C ARG A 83 -2.20 4.74 5.64
N GLY A 84 -3.47 4.58 5.31
CA GLY A 84 -4.49 5.20 6.13
C GLY A 84 -5.81 5.43 5.42
N PHE A 85 -6.63 6.22 6.10
CA PHE A 85 -7.95 6.60 5.63
C PHE A 85 -7.96 8.04 5.14
N TYR A 86 -8.35 8.21 3.88
CA TYR A 86 -8.44 9.47 3.19
C TYR A 86 -9.89 9.76 2.81
N THR A 87 -10.28 11.03 2.88
CA THR A 87 -11.60 11.47 2.42
C THR A 87 -11.46 12.61 1.42
N CYS A 88 -12.20 12.52 0.32
CA CYS A 88 -12.41 13.60 -0.62
C CYS A 88 -13.80 14.22 -0.39
N ARG A 89 -13.81 15.50 -0.03
CA ARG A 89 -15.02 16.28 0.25
C ARG A 89 -15.19 17.37 -0.80
N GLN A 90 -16.43 17.62 -1.18
CA GLN A 90 -16.78 18.73 -2.07
C GLN A 90 -17.54 19.80 -1.29
N TYR A 91 -17.14 21.05 -1.43
CA TYR A 91 -17.81 22.19 -0.82
C TYR A 91 -18.33 23.15 -1.88
N VAL A 92 -19.62 23.49 -1.81
CA VAL A 92 -20.27 24.49 -2.68
C VAL A 92 -20.91 25.54 -1.78
N ASN A 93 -20.60 26.82 -2.01
CA ASN A 93 -21.09 27.93 -1.18
C ASN A 93 -20.83 27.74 0.33
N GLY A 94 -19.70 27.12 0.69
CA GLY A 94 -19.33 26.83 2.08
C GLY A 94 -20.06 25.65 2.72
N GLN A 95 -20.92 24.95 1.99
CA GLN A 95 -21.65 23.77 2.47
C GLN A 95 -21.09 22.49 1.86
N LEU A 96 -21.05 21.42 2.66
CA LEU A 96 -20.68 20.10 2.18
C LEU A 96 -21.71 19.61 1.16
N GLN A 97 -21.22 19.21 -0.02
CA GLN A 97 -22.03 18.71 -1.11
C GLN A 97 -21.96 17.17 -1.14
N GLY A 98 -23.08 16.52 -0.86
CA GLY A 98 -23.20 15.05 -0.93
C GLY A 98 -22.39 14.32 0.14
N THR A 99 -22.11 13.04 -0.12
CA THR A 99 -21.28 12.19 0.76
C THR A 99 -19.81 12.27 0.38
N ASP A 100 -18.93 12.15 1.38
CA ASP A 100 -17.49 12.02 1.17
C ASP A 100 -17.17 10.82 0.27
N ALA A 101 -16.25 10.97 -0.69
CA ALA A 101 -15.59 9.82 -1.29
C ALA A 101 -14.51 9.33 -0.33
N GLN A 102 -14.55 8.04 0.00
CA GLN A 102 -13.73 7.44 1.05
C GLN A 102 -12.73 6.46 0.45
N VAL A 103 -11.46 6.57 0.85
CA VAL A 103 -10.37 5.74 0.31
C VAL A 103 -9.53 5.18 1.44
N PHE A 104 -9.34 3.87 1.46
CA PHE A 104 -8.30 3.21 2.23
C PHE A 104 -7.08 2.98 1.37
N LEU A 105 -5.95 3.57 1.75
CA LEU A 105 -4.64 3.30 1.15
C LEU A 105 -3.91 2.25 1.98
N HIS A 106 -3.65 1.10 1.35
CA HIS A 106 -2.80 0.03 1.89
C HIS A 106 -1.44 0.04 1.20
N VAL A 107 -0.38 -0.10 1.98
CA VAL A 107 1.00 0.01 1.45
C VAL A 107 1.73 -1.32 1.62
N LEU A 108 2.15 -1.91 0.49
CA LEU A 108 2.98 -3.10 0.46
C LEU A 108 4.45 -2.74 0.63
N HIS A 109 5.15 -3.45 1.49
CA HIS A 109 6.58 -3.30 1.66
C HIS A 109 7.24 -4.67 1.74
N VAL A 110 8.37 -4.82 1.04
CA VAL A 110 9.21 -6.02 1.11
C VAL A 110 10.55 -5.66 1.75
N SER A 111 10.96 -6.45 2.73
CA SER A 111 12.25 -6.33 3.41
C SER A 111 12.92 -7.68 3.56
N SER A 112 14.23 -7.67 3.81
CA SER A 112 15.03 -8.86 4.11
C SER A 112 15.45 -8.87 5.58
N SER A 113 15.57 -10.05 6.18
CA SER A 113 16.15 -10.26 7.51
C SER A 113 17.64 -9.91 7.59
N SER A 114 18.33 -9.88 6.45
CA SER A 114 19.77 -9.65 6.35
C SER A 114 20.06 -8.49 5.41
N SER A 115 21.11 -7.72 5.75
CA SER A 115 21.58 -6.61 4.91
C SER A 115 22.24 -7.12 3.63
N GLN A 116 22.27 -6.31 2.58
CA GLN A 116 22.90 -6.72 1.31
C GLN A 116 24.39 -7.08 1.46
N SER A 117 25.07 -6.47 2.44
CA SER A 117 26.48 -6.75 2.76
C SER A 117 26.72 -8.09 3.45
N GLU A 118 25.72 -8.64 4.14
CA GLU A 118 25.81 -9.94 4.82
C GLU A 118 25.44 -11.10 3.90
N ILE A 119 24.63 -10.83 2.88
CA ILE A 119 24.08 -11.84 1.99
C ILE A 119 25.18 -12.48 1.12
N ARG A 120 25.29 -13.80 1.22
CA ARG A 120 26.24 -14.63 0.47
C ARG A 120 25.58 -15.93 0.05
N SER A 121 26.19 -16.63 -0.91
CA SER A 121 25.77 -18.00 -1.20
C SER A 121 25.90 -18.89 0.04
N GLY A 122 24.90 -19.73 0.28
CA GLY A 122 24.78 -20.61 1.44
C GLY A 122 24.16 -19.95 2.69
N SER A 123 23.96 -18.63 2.72
CA SER A 123 23.27 -18.00 3.86
C SER A 123 21.76 -18.21 3.78
N SER A 124 21.12 -18.46 4.93
CA SER A 124 19.66 -18.43 5.04
C SER A 124 19.17 -16.99 5.12
N VAL A 125 18.14 -16.67 4.35
CA VAL A 125 17.48 -15.36 4.37
C VAL A 125 15.98 -15.52 4.51
N THR A 126 15.34 -14.61 5.23
CA THR A 126 13.89 -14.47 5.27
C THR A 126 13.49 -13.15 4.64
N LEU A 127 12.68 -13.22 3.59
CA LEU A 127 12.00 -12.05 3.05
C LEU A 127 10.64 -11.88 3.72
N SER A 128 10.36 -10.67 4.14
CA SER A 128 9.11 -10.25 4.75
C SER A 128 8.33 -9.40 3.76
N CYS A 129 7.15 -9.84 3.37
CA CYS A 129 6.19 -9.08 2.60
C CYS A 129 5.05 -8.64 3.52
N GLN A 130 5.07 -7.38 3.91
CA GLN A 130 4.09 -6.83 4.84
C GLN A 130 3.17 -5.84 4.12
N LEU A 131 1.86 -6.06 4.26
CA LEU A 131 0.86 -5.09 3.88
C LEU A 131 0.53 -4.24 5.10
N TYR A 132 0.86 -2.97 5.06
CA TYR A 132 0.45 -2.05 6.09
C TYR A 132 -0.92 -1.47 5.76
N TYR A 133 -1.82 -1.53 6.74
CA TYR A 133 -3.23 -1.16 6.65
C TYR A 133 -3.61 -0.24 7.83
N ASP A 134 -4.82 0.34 7.77
CA ASP A 134 -5.40 1.09 8.88
C ASP A 134 -6.91 0.87 8.97
N LEU A 135 -7.48 1.00 10.18
CA LEU A 135 -8.90 0.84 10.57
C LEU A 135 -9.59 -0.50 10.23
N VAL A 136 -9.14 -1.24 9.22
CA VAL A 136 -9.69 -2.53 8.79
C VAL A 136 -8.68 -3.61 9.14
N SER A 137 -9.08 -4.63 9.89
CA SER A 137 -8.16 -5.72 10.23
C SER A 137 -7.76 -6.54 9.00
N CYS A 138 -6.50 -6.96 8.90
CA CYS A 138 -6.08 -7.84 7.81
C CYS A 138 -6.81 -9.19 7.82
N VAL A 139 -7.21 -9.68 9.00
CA VAL A 139 -8.08 -10.85 9.12
C VAL A 139 -9.38 -10.66 8.33
N SER A 140 -10.01 -9.48 8.41
CA SER A 140 -11.21 -9.14 7.65
C SER A 140 -10.93 -9.07 6.15
N LEU A 141 -9.84 -8.41 5.75
CA LEU A 141 -9.46 -8.30 4.33
C LEU A 141 -9.23 -9.67 3.68
N VAL A 142 -8.57 -10.59 4.38
CA VAL A 142 -8.31 -11.94 3.89
C VAL A 142 -9.59 -12.77 3.86
N ARG A 143 -10.34 -12.80 4.97
CA ARG A 143 -11.48 -13.72 5.11
C ARG A 143 -12.71 -13.32 4.29
N TYR A 144 -12.96 -12.02 4.16
CA TYR A 144 -14.22 -11.53 3.59
C TYR A 144 -14.03 -10.75 2.30
N GLU A 145 -12.89 -10.07 2.12
CA GLU A 145 -12.62 -9.28 0.91
C GLU A 145 -11.78 -10.04 -0.14
N GLY A 146 -11.27 -11.23 0.18
CA GLY A 146 -10.47 -12.03 -0.75
C GLY A 146 -9.09 -11.41 -1.04
N LEU A 147 -8.46 -10.85 0.00
CA LEU A 147 -7.08 -10.39 -0.05
C LEU A 147 -6.11 -11.57 0.07
N GLU A 148 -5.10 -11.62 -0.79
CA GLU A 148 -4.04 -12.62 -0.78
C GLU A 148 -2.67 -11.97 -0.97
N LEU A 149 -1.67 -12.38 -0.17
CA LEU A 149 -0.27 -12.07 -0.38
C LEU A 149 0.43 -13.29 -0.98
N ILE A 150 1.02 -13.12 -2.16
CA ILE A 150 1.55 -14.23 -2.95
C ILE A 150 3.00 -13.98 -3.36
N TRP A 151 3.90 -14.92 -3.06
CA TRP A 151 5.26 -14.92 -3.60
C TRP A 151 5.31 -15.55 -4.99
N VAL A 152 5.95 -14.86 -5.92
CA VAL A 152 6.22 -15.34 -7.27
C VAL A 152 7.68 -15.09 -7.65
N ASN A 153 8.20 -15.88 -8.59
CA ASN A 153 9.50 -15.59 -9.19
C ASN A 153 9.40 -14.47 -10.24
N GLN A 154 10.53 -14.13 -10.86
CA GLN A 154 10.61 -13.11 -11.91
C GLN A 154 9.65 -13.38 -13.09
N ALA A 155 9.42 -14.66 -13.43
CA ALA A 155 8.51 -15.09 -14.50
C ALA A 155 7.03 -15.12 -14.07
N GLY A 156 6.71 -14.77 -12.82
CA GLY A 156 5.35 -14.79 -12.28
C GLY A 156 4.85 -16.17 -11.86
N VAL A 157 5.73 -17.17 -11.80
CA VAL A 157 5.37 -18.51 -11.31
C VAL A 157 5.20 -18.47 -9.80
N ASN A 158 4.09 -19.04 -9.32
CA ASN A 158 3.75 -19.18 -7.91
C ASN A 158 4.79 -20.02 -7.17
N LEU A 159 5.28 -19.52 -6.02
CA LEU A 159 6.33 -20.16 -5.23
C LEU A 159 5.79 -20.90 -3.99
N GLN A 160 4.49 -20.83 -3.70
CA GLN A 160 3.88 -21.35 -2.48
C GLN A 160 4.05 -22.85 -2.30
N THR A 161 4.12 -23.59 -3.41
CA THR A 161 4.26 -25.05 -3.41
C THR A 161 5.69 -25.52 -3.70
N ASP A 162 6.62 -24.59 -3.92
CA ASP A 162 8.01 -24.94 -4.21
C ASP A 162 8.73 -25.28 -2.90
N SER A 163 9.20 -26.53 -2.81
CA SER A 163 9.85 -27.11 -1.61
C SER A 163 11.12 -26.38 -1.17
N ARG A 164 11.72 -25.56 -2.05
CA ARG A 164 12.89 -24.75 -1.72
C ARG A 164 12.57 -23.60 -0.76
N PHE A 165 11.31 -23.18 -0.72
CA PHE A 165 10.87 -22.02 0.04
C PHE A 165 10.00 -22.44 1.21
N GLN A 166 10.32 -21.97 2.40
CA GLN A 166 9.44 -22.08 3.56
C GLN A 166 8.60 -20.80 3.62
N ILE A 167 7.36 -20.88 3.14
CA ILE A 167 6.44 -19.75 3.08
C ILE A 167 5.41 -19.85 4.19
N SER A 168 5.22 -18.75 4.92
CA SER A 168 4.18 -18.63 5.94
C SER A 168 3.42 -17.32 5.79
N PHE A 169 2.21 -17.27 6.34
CA PHE A 169 1.37 -16.07 6.35
C PHE A 169 0.74 -15.88 7.73
N SER A 170 0.88 -14.67 8.28
CA SER A 170 0.21 -14.20 9.50
C SER A 170 -0.83 -13.14 9.15
N SER A 171 -2.11 -13.49 9.30
CA SER A 171 -3.22 -12.56 9.10
C SER A 171 -3.32 -11.50 10.20
N GLU A 172 -2.71 -11.74 11.37
CA GLU A 172 -2.70 -10.76 12.47
C GLU A 172 -1.76 -9.58 12.16
N GLN A 173 -0.65 -9.86 11.48
CA GLN A 173 0.35 -8.85 11.12
C GLN A 173 0.26 -8.43 9.64
N CYS A 174 -0.60 -9.07 8.86
CA CYS A 174 -0.64 -8.99 7.40
C CYS A 174 0.73 -9.18 6.76
N LEU A 175 1.42 -10.23 7.21
CA LEU A 175 2.80 -10.51 6.87
C LEU A 175 2.91 -11.89 6.24
N SER A 176 3.42 -11.96 5.01
CA SER A 176 3.89 -13.21 4.42
C SER A 176 5.41 -13.25 4.46
N SER A 177 5.96 -14.34 4.97
CA SER A 177 7.40 -14.57 5.02
C SER A 177 7.80 -15.67 4.05
N LEU A 178 8.92 -15.48 3.35
CA LEU A 178 9.57 -16.49 2.50
C LEU A 178 10.98 -16.69 3.01
N THR A 179 11.28 -17.89 3.53
CA THR A 179 12.62 -18.25 4.00
C THR A 179 13.25 -19.25 3.04
N THR A 180 14.52 -19.03 2.70
CA THR A 180 15.30 -19.98 1.88
C THR A 180 16.80 -19.85 2.12
N THR A 181 17.53 -20.91 1.80
CA THR A 181 19.00 -20.88 1.74
C THR A 181 19.43 -20.48 0.34
N LEU A 182 20.22 -19.43 0.24
CA LEU A 182 20.68 -18.86 -1.02
C LEU A 182 21.64 -19.80 -1.75
N LEU A 183 21.43 -19.99 -3.05
CA LEU A 183 22.36 -20.72 -3.92
C LEU A 183 23.13 -19.76 -4.83
N ASN A 184 24.28 -20.19 -5.37
CA ASN A 184 25.08 -19.36 -6.29
C ASN A 184 24.25 -18.79 -7.47
N GLU A 185 23.28 -19.57 -7.97
CA GLU A 185 22.37 -19.18 -9.05
C GLU A 185 21.32 -18.12 -8.67
N ASP A 186 21.14 -17.82 -7.38
CA ASP A 186 20.24 -16.75 -6.93
C ASP A 186 20.89 -15.37 -7.02
N HIS A 187 22.14 -15.28 -7.48
CA HIS A 187 22.76 -13.98 -7.73
C HIS A 187 21.97 -13.19 -8.76
N ASN A 188 21.55 -11.97 -8.41
CA ASN A 188 20.65 -11.10 -9.19
C ASN A 188 19.25 -11.68 -9.42
N ARG A 189 18.85 -12.73 -8.66
CA ARG A 189 17.49 -13.25 -8.71
C ARG A 189 16.54 -12.32 -7.98
N GLU A 190 15.42 -12.04 -8.64
CA GLU A 190 14.32 -11.26 -8.10
C GLU A 190 13.23 -12.19 -7.56
N TRP A 191 12.80 -11.92 -6.34
CA TRP A 191 11.59 -12.48 -5.76
C TRP A 191 10.56 -11.38 -5.55
N ARG A 192 9.32 -11.66 -5.94
CA ARG A 192 8.25 -10.68 -5.97
C ARG A 192 7.12 -11.13 -5.06
N CYS A 193 6.70 -10.24 -4.18
CA CYS A 193 5.44 -10.40 -3.46
C CYS A 193 4.34 -9.62 -4.17
N GLN A 194 3.20 -10.24 -4.40
CA GLN A 194 2.03 -9.67 -5.05
C GLN A 194 0.89 -9.55 -4.04
N VAL A 195 0.16 -8.43 -4.09
CA VAL A 195 -1.17 -8.32 -3.48
C VAL A 195 -2.21 -8.66 -4.53
N LYS A 196 -3.02 -9.68 -4.27
CA LYS A 196 -4.26 -9.90 -5.00
C LYS A 196 -5.44 -9.52 -4.12
N HIS A 197 -6.44 -8.91 -4.73
CA HIS A 197 -7.72 -8.62 -4.10
C HIS A 197 -8.81 -9.08 -5.05
N ARG A 198 -9.66 -10.02 -4.59
CA ARG A 198 -10.70 -10.67 -5.40
C ARG A 198 -10.11 -11.29 -6.69
N ASN A 199 -9.03 -12.06 -6.55
CA ASN A 199 -8.27 -12.70 -7.64
C ASN A 199 -7.62 -11.76 -8.67
N GLN A 200 -7.69 -10.43 -8.48
CA GLN A 200 -7.04 -9.46 -9.35
C GLN A 200 -5.74 -8.97 -8.71
N LEU A 201 -4.66 -8.95 -9.49
CA LEU A 201 -3.42 -8.30 -9.08
C LEU A 201 -3.67 -6.80 -8.86
N LYS A 202 -3.28 -6.28 -7.69
CA LYS A 202 -3.43 -4.86 -7.35
C LYS A 202 -2.09 -4.12 -7.31
N THR A 203 -1.09 -4.71 -6.68
CA THR A 203 0.28 -4.17 -6.65
C THR A 203 1.28 -5.29 -6.36
N SER A 204 2.57 -5.01 -6.52
CA SER A 204 3.63 -5.95 -6.19
C SER A 204 4.92 -5.24 -5.82
N ALA A 205 5.66 -5.80 -4.87
CA ALA A 205 6.97 -5.32 -4.46
C ALA A 205 8.01 -6.43 -4.64
N THR A 206 9.22 -6.04 -4.98
CA THR A 206 10.30 -6.96 -5.36
C THR A 206 11.49 -6.81 -4.43
N TYR A 207 12.21 -7.91 -4.23
CA TYR A 207 13.52 -7.92 -3.61
C TYR A 207 14.50 -8.66 -4.52
N THR A 208 15.64 -8.02 -4.81
CA THR A 208 16.70 -8.62 -5.62
C THR A 208 17.87 -9.01 -4.75
N VAL A 209 18.26 -10.29 -4.78
CA VAL A 209 19.45 -10.77 -4.09
C VAL A 209 20.71 -10.36 -4.85
N LYS A 210 21.67 -9.73 -4.18
CA LYS A 210 22.99 -9.41 -4.73
C LYS A 210 24.10 -9.90 -3.80
N TYR A 211 25.08 -10.59 -4.35
CA TYR A 211 26.29 -10.94 -3.61
C TYR A 211 27.32 -9.85 -3.80
N GLN A 212 28.08 -9.54 -2.78
CA GLN A 212 29.29 -8.76 -2.96
C GLN A 212 30.28 -9.58 -3.79
N SER A 213 30.80 -8.99 -4.86
CA SER A 213 32.00 -9.50 -5.51
C SER A 213 33.14 -9.43 -4.49
N LYS A 214 33.87 -10.53 -4.31
CA LYS A 214 35.13 -10.53 -3.57
C LYS A 214 36.16 -9.61 -4.24
#